data_AF-A0A2V9DJH4-F1
#
_entry.id   AF-A0A2V9DJH4-F1
#
_cell.length_a   1.000
_cell.length_b   1.000
_cell.length_c   1.000
_cell.angle_alpha   90.00
_cell.angle_beta   90.00
_cell.angle_gamma   90.00
#
_symmetry.space_group_name_H-M   'P 1'
#
loop_
_entity.id
_entity.type
_entity.pdbx_description
1 polymer ?
#
loop_
_entity_poly.entity_id
_entity_poly.type
_entity_poly.pdbx_seq_one_letter_code
_entity_poly.pdbx_strand_id
1 'polypeptide(L)'
;MEKVKRELGRYEHPLFDFDARSASGGIEVAIRFKPAGIEVHTYQFLLQPREIEHSQFPWSFQRQLYDCLHDYVIEMFIRNPQMRDS
;
A
#
# COMPACT_ATOMS: atom_id res chain seq x y z
N MET A 1 -9.26 -12.18 6.68
CA MET A 1 -9.26 -10.72 6.99
C MET A 1 -8.44 -10.40 8.22
N GLU A 2 -8.69 -11.09 9.35
CA GLU A 2 -8.04 -10.80 10.64
C GLU A 2 -6.51 -10.87 10.62
N LYS A 3 -5.92 -11.88 9.96
CA LYS A 3 -4.46 -12.00 9.80
C LYS A 3 -3.85 -10.76 9.14
N VAL A 4 -4.47 -10.26 8.06
CA VAL A 4 -4.00 -9.04 7.37
C VAL A 4 -4.16 -7.82 8.26
N LYS A 5 -5.31 -7.63 8.92
CA LYS A 5 -5.53 -6.50 9.83
C LYS A 5 -4.52 -6.46 10.98
N ARG A 6 -4.20 -7.63 11.55
CA ARG A 6 -3.21 -7.74 12.61
C ARG A 6 -1.82 -7.37 12.13
N GLU A 7 -1.39 -7.87 10.97
CA GLU A 7 -0.08 -7.49 10.43
C GLU A 7 -0.05 -6.02 10.04
N LEU A 8 -1.11 -5.51 9.40
CA LEU A 8 -1.21 -4.10 9.00
C LEU A 8 -1.21 -3.15 10.20
N GLY A 9 -1.83 -3.53 11.32
CA GLY A 9 -1.81 -2.77 12.57
C GLY A 9 -0.45 -2.66 13.24
N ARG A 10 0.60 -3.32 12.72
CA ARG A 10 1.98 -3.15 13.18
C ARG A 10 2.69 -1.97 12.53
N TYR A 11 2.06 -1.34 11.53
CA TYR A 11 2.63 -0.23 10.79
C TYR A 11 1.93 1.08 11.19
N GLU A 12 2.74 2.04 11.62
CA GLU A 12 2.33 3.42 11.80
C GLU A 12 3.23 4.29 10.93
N HIS A 13 2.62 5.22 10.19
CA HIS A 13 3.38 6.14 9.34
C HIS A 13 2.87 7.57 9.50
N PRO A 14 3.75 8.59 9.61
CA PRO A 14 3.33 9.98 9.78
C PRO A 14 2.55 10.54 8.59
N LEU A 15 2.82 10.04 7.38
CA LEU A 15 2.23 10.56 6.13
C LEU A 15 1.15 9.65 5.52
N PHE A 16 1.07 8.39 5.94
CA PHE A 16 0.20 7.41 5.29
C PHE A 16 -0.71 6.72 6.30
N ASP A 17 -1.96 6.53 5.91
CA ASP A 17 -2.93 5.64 6.53
C ASP A 17 -3.03 4.36 5.74
N PHE A 18 -3.18 3.25 6.45
CA PHE A 18 -3.37 1.95 5.85
C PHE A 18 -4.74 1.39 6.24
N ASP A 19 -5.45 0.82 5.27
CA ASP A 19 -6.75 0.20 5.48
C ASP A 19 -6.80 -1.15 4.76
N ALA A 20 -7.64 -2.06 5.23
CA ALA A 20 -7.83 -3.38 4.62
C ALA A 20 -9.31 -3.74 4.56
N ARG A 21 -9.80 -4.00 3.34
CA ARG A 21 -11.18 -4.42 3.07
C ARG A 21 -11.25 -5.74 2.32
N SER A 22 -12.33 -6.48 2.55
CA SER A 22 -12.61 -7.67 1.76
C SER A 22 -12.96 -7.25 0.32
N ALA A 23 -12.39 -7.95 -0.65
CA ALA A 23 -12.64 -7.72 -2.08
C ALA A 23 -12.85 -9.05 -2.80
N SER A 24 -13.35 -9.00 -4.04
CA SER A 24 -13.48 -10.22 -4.86
C SER A 24 -12.10 -10.84 -5.10
N GLY A 25 -11.89 -12.05 -4.60
CA GLY A 25 -10.65 -12.79 -4.79
C GLY A 25 -9.57 -12.54 -3.73
N GLY A 26 -9.86 -11.82 -2.64
CA GLY A 26 -8.88 -11.65 -1.57
C GLY A 26 -9.17 -10.50 -0.60
N ILE A 27 -8.10 -9.90 -0.09
CA ILE A 27 -8.15 -8.73 0.77
C ILE A 27 -7.41 -7.60 0.07
N GLU A 28 -8.11 -6.51 -0.16
CA GLU A 28 -7.50 -5.31 -0.71
C GLU A 28 -6.95 -4.47 0.43
N VAL A 29 -5.70 -4.05 0.28
CA VAL A 29 -5.02 -3.11 1.18
C VAL A 29 -4.92 -1.77 0.47
N ALA A 30 -5.35 -0.71 1.15
CA ALA A 30 -5.32 0.66 0.65
C ALA A 30 -4.30 1.48 1.43
N ILE A 31 -3.51 2.28 0.71
CA ILE A 31 -2.55 3.25 1.23
C ILE A 31 -3.07 4.65 0.87
N ARG A 32 -3.34 5.47 1.89
CA ARG A 32 -3.88 6.82 1.73
C ARG A 32 -2.92 7.85 2.30
N PHE A 33 -2.69 8.93 1.57
CA PHE A 33 -1.94 10.07 2.10
C PHE A 33 -2.79 10.87 3.09
N LYS A 34 -2.23 11.15 4.26
CA LYS A 34 -2.93 11.81 5.40
C LYS A 34 -3.17 13.31 5.19
N PRO A 35 -2.17 14.11 4.76
CA PRO A 35 -2.33 15.56 4.70
C PRO A 35 -3.49 15.98 3.79
N ALA A 36 -4.43 16.72 4.36
CA ALA A 36 -5.56 17.28 3.64
C ALA A 36 -5.12 18.40 2.68
N GLY A 37 -5.85 18.57 1.58
CA GLY A 37 -5.62 19.63 0.60
C GLY A 37 -4.64 19.27 -0.53
N ILE A 38 -4.11 18.05 -0.54
CA ILE A 38 -3.35 17.48 -1.66
C ILE A 38 -4.13 16.28 -2.17
N GLU A 39 -4.70 16.42 -3.37
CA GLU A 39 -5.45 15.33 -4.00
C GLU A 39 -4.46 14.38 -4.68
N VAL A 40 -4.09 13.33 -3.94
CA VAL A 40 -3.23 12.25 -4.44
C VAL A 40 -4.02 10.95 -4.52
N HIS A 41 -3.69 10.13 -5.51
CA HIS A 41 -4.38 8.87 -5.73
C HIS A 41 -4.22 7.93 -4.52
N THR A 42 -5.27 7.17 -4.22
CA THR A 42 -5.17 6.07 -3.23
C THR A 42 -4.56 4.86 -3.92
N TYR A 43 -3.49 4.34 -3.37
CA TYR A 43 -2.85 3.15 -3.92
C TYR A 43 -3.44 1.91 -3.27
N GLN A 44 -3.70 0.88 -4.08
CA GLN A 44 -4.37 -0.32 -3.65
C GLN A 44 -3.67 -1.55 -4.22
N PHE A 45 -3.53 -2.59 -3.40
CA PHE A 45 -3.08 -3.90 -3.86
C PHE A 45 -3.94 -5.02 -3.27
N LEU A 46 -4.09 -6.10 -4.04
CA LEU A 46 -4.88 -7.26 -3.66
C LEU A 46 -3.97 -8.37 -3.13
N LEU A 47 -4.24 -8.81 -1.90
CA LEU A 47 -3.67 -10.01 -1.32
C LEU A 47 -4.58 -11.20 -1.57
N GLN A 48 -4.06 -12.20 -2.28
CA GLN A 48 -4.79 -13.43 -2.55
C GLN A 48 -4.75 -14.37 -1.33
N PRO A 49 -5.78 -15.21 -1.12
CA PRO A 49 -5.84 -16.14 0.02
C PRO A 49 -4.58 -17.00 0.19
N ARG A 50 -4.04 -17.52 -0.92
CA ARG A 50 -2.81 -18.33 -0.94
C ARG A 50 -1.58 -17.60 -0.39
N GLU A 51 -1.48 -16.29 -0.62
CA GLU A 51 -0.38 -15.47 -0.13
C GLU A 51 -0.52 -15.23 1.37
N ILE A 52 -1.76 -15.00 1.82
CA ILE A 52 -2.10 -14.80 3.24
C ILE A 52 -1.88 -16.07 4.04
N GLU A 53 -2.18 -17.24 3.49
CA GLU A 53 -2.02 -18.55 4.14
C GLU A 53 -0.56 -19.00 4.21
N HIS A 54 0.32 -18.44 3.37
CA HIS A 54 1.72 -18.80 3.33
C HIS A 54 2.45 -18.52 4.65
N SER A 55 3.42 -19.37 5.00
CA SER A 55 4.18 -19.28 6.26
C SER A 55 5.03 -18.01 6.32
N GLN A 56 5.55 -17.56 5.18
CA GLN A 56 6.34 -16.33 5.04
C GLN A 56 5.49 -15.06 4.86
N PHE A 57 4.16 -15.14 5.01
CA PHE A 57 3.25 -14.02 4.80
C PHE A 57 3.71 -12.71 5.46
N PRO A 58 4.15 -12.68 6.74
CA PRO A 58 4.54 -11.42 7.37
C PRO A 58 5.70 -10.71 6.64
N TRP A 59 6.68 -11.48 6.15
CA TRP A 59 7.83 -10.94 5.44
C TRP A 59 7.49 -10.52 4.01
N SER A 60 6.73 -11.34 3.29
CA SER A 60 6.29 -10.99 1.93
C SER A 60 5.34 -9.79 1.94
N PHE A 61 4.44 -9.72 2.93
CA PHE A 61 3.55 -8.59 3.15
C PHE A 61 4.33 -7.30 3.45
N GLN A 62 5.32 -7.37 4.34
CA GLN A 62 6.19 -6.23 4.65
C GLN A 62 6.90 -5.72 3.39
N ARG A 63 7.50 -6.63 2.63
CA ARG A 63 8.19 -6.29 1.39
C ARG A 63 7.25 -5.63 0.40
N GLN A 64 6.08 -6.23 0.15
CA GLN A 64 5.08 -5.68 -0.75
C GLN A 64 4.61 -4.29 -0.30
N LEU A 65 4.34 -4.10 0.99
CA LEU A 65 3.94 -2.80 1.53
C LEU A 65 5.01 -1.73 1.31
N TYR A 66 6.29 -2.08 1.51
CA TYR A 66 7.41 -1.16 1.30
C TYR A 66 7.64 -0.84 -0.18
N ASP A 67 7.54 -1.84 -1.04
CA ASP A 67 7.63 -1.66 -2.49
C ASP A 67 6.49 -0.72 -2.96
N CYS A 68 5.25 -0.93 -2.50
CA CYS A 68 4.13 -0.04 -2.81
C CYS A 68 4.34 1.39 -2.28
N LEU A 69 4.89 1.56 -1.08
CA LEU A 69 5.19 2.90 -0.54
C LEU A 69 6.29 3.60 -1.33
N HIS A 70 7.32 2.86 -1.73
CA HIS A 70 8.38 3.37 -2.59
C HIS A 70 7.80 3.87 -3.91
N ASP A 71 7.03 3.03 -4.59
CA ASP A 71 6.40 3.38 -5.87
C ASP A 71 5.45 4.56 -5.71
N TYR A 72 4.66 4.60 -4.63
CA TYR A 72 3.79 5.73 -4.30
C TYR A 72 4.55 7.05 -4.25
N VAL A 73 5.64 7.10 -3.49
CA VAL A 73 6.44 8.32 -3.33
C VAL A 73 7.09 8.74 -4.64
N ILE A 74 7.51 7.77 -5.46
CA ILE A 74 8.07 8.03 -6.79
C ILE A 74 6.99 8.59 -7.74
N GLU A 75 5.77 8.07 -7.70
CA GLU A 75 4.65 8.57 -8.51
C GLU A 75 4.21 9.99 -8.12
N MET A 76 4.45 10.42 -6.87
CA MET A 76 4.14 11.77 -6.41
C MET A 76 5.05 12.88 -6.99
N PHE A 77 6.09 12.55 -7.75
CA PHE A 77 6.93 13.56 -8.39
C PHE A 77 6.13 14.36 -9.45
N ILE A 78 5.81 15.62 -9.14
CA ILE A 78 5.18 16.57 -10.09
C ILE A 78 6.14 17.04 -11.20
N ARG A 79 7.45 16.82 -11.01
CA ARG A 79 8.52 17.05 -11.98
C ARG A 79 9.58 15.98 -11.77
N ASN A 80 9.99 15.33 -12.83
CA ASN A 80 11.13 14.41 -12.82
C ASN A 80 11.95 14.57 -14.12
N PRO A 81 13.23 14.14 -14.16
CA PRO A 81 14.07 14.29 -15.35
C PRO A 81 13.59 13.52 -16.60
N GLN A 82 12.65 12.59 -16.45
CA GLN A 82 12.07 11.82 -17.54
C GLN A 82 10.83 12.49 -18.15
N MET A 83 10.21 13.43 -17.45
CA MET A 83 9.20 14.34 -17.98
C MET A 83 9.92 15.27 -18.96
N ARG A 84 10.00 14.86 -20.23
CA ARG A 84 10.44 15.73 -21.31
C ARG A 84 9.54 16.96 -21.29
N ASP A 85 10.13 18.14 -21.13
CA ASP A 85 9.47 19.40 -21.45
C ASP A 85 8.79 19.22 -22.81
N SER A 86 7.46 19.22 -22.80
CA SER A 86 6.65 19.17 -24.03
C SER A 86 6.62 20.55 -24.67
#